data_AF-A0A3M1X7G2-F1
#
_entry.id   AF-A0A3M1X7G2-F1
#
_cell.length_a   1.000
_cell.length_b   1.000
_cell.length_c   1.000
_cell.angle_alpha   90.00
_cell.angle_beta   90.00
_cell.angle_gamma   90.00
#
_symmetry.space_group_name_H-M   'P 1'
#
loop_
_entity.id
_entity.type
_entity.pdbx_description
1 polymer ?
#
loop_
_entity_poly.entity_id
_entity_poly.type
_entity_poly.pdbx_seq_one_letter_code
_entity_poly.pdbx_strand_id
1 'polypeptide(L)'
;MKGKTIVLVLAFALALFISGCASTRYISDARGYLEKAKAAGAVEKSPYEYYLAEEYLSYAEHENEEGDRKQAEIFAREAIDHAKKALEESGGGVK
;
A
#
# COMPACT_ATOMS: atom_id res chain seq x y z
N MET A 1 -16.32 40.06 18.39
CA MET A 1 -15.63 39.71 17.12
C MET A 1 -14.53 38.63 17.26
N LYS A 2 -14.00 38.34 18.46
CA LYS A 2 -12.92 37.35 18.69
C LYS A 2 -13.33 35.88 18.48
N GLY A 3 -14.60 35.52 18.70
CA GLY A 3 -15.10 34.14 18.58
C GLY A 3 -15.28 33.64 17.12
N LYS A 4 -15.58 34.53 16.17
CA LYS A 4 -15.74 34.16 14.76
C LYS A 4 -14.40 33.78 14.11
N THR A 5 -13.30 34.40 14.55
CA THR A 5 -11.96 34.12 14.05
C THR A 5 -11.44 32.77 14.52
N ILE A 6 -11.73 32.36 15.77
CA ILE A 6 -11.32 31.07 16.32
C ILE A 6 -12.02 29.91 15.61
N VAL A 7 -13.32 30.05 15.33
CA VAL A 7 -14.11 29.03 14.59
C VAL A 7 -13.59 28.86 13.16
N LEU A 8 -13.20 29.95 12.49
CA LEU A 8 -12.62 29.92 11.15
C LEU A 8 -11.24 29.24 11.11
N VAL A 9 -10.40 29.47 12.12
CA VAL A 9 -9.06 28.83 12.22
C VAL A 9 -9.20 27.33 12.52
N LEU A 10 -10.13 26.92 13.38
CA LEU A 10 -10.40 25.50 13.65
C LEU A 10 -10.95 24.77 12.43
N ALA A 11 -11.85 25.40 11.66
CA ALA A 11 -12.39 24.79 10.44
C ALA A 11 -11.31 24.62 9.34
N PHE A 12 -10.35 25.54 9.25
CA PHE A 12 -9.25 25.45 8.29
C PHE A 12 -8.21 24.38 8.68
N ALA A 13 -7.95 24.20 9.98
CA ALA A 13 -7.05 23.16 10.48
C ALA A 13 -7.59 21.74 10.23
N LEU A 14 -8.91 21.54 10.26
CA LEU A 14 -9.53 20.23 10.04
C LEU A 14 -9.45 19.78 8.57
N ALA A 15 -9.42 20.73 7.62
CA ALA A 15 -9.39 20.43 6.18
C ALA A 15 -8.03 19.90 5.68
N LEU A 16 -6.95 20.06 6.46
CA LEU A 16 -5.61 19.61 6.08
C LEU A 16 -5.35 18.12 6.36
N PHE A 17 -6.25 17.41 7.04
CA PHE A 17 -6.07 16.00 7.39
C PHE A 17 -6.57 15.00 6.32
N ILE A 18 -7.21 15.46 5.25
CA ILE A 18 -7.91 14.57 4.31
C ILE A 18 -6.97 14.05 3.18
N SER A 19 -5.75 14.55 3.07
CA SER A 19 -4.82 14.20 1.98
C SER A 19 -3.98 12.92 2.22
N GLY A 20 -4.22 12.18 3.31
CA GLY A 20 -3.42 11.01 3.71
C GLY A 20 -3.91 9.64 3.23
N CYS A 21 -4.90 9.54 2.33
CA CYS A 21 -5.64 8.28 2.11
C CYS A 21 -5.15 7.42 0.92
N ALA A 22 -4.31 7.95 0.03
CA ALA A 22 -3.93 7.23 -1.20
C ALA A 22 -2.86 6.14 -0.96
N SER A 23 -1.80 6.43 -0.21
CA SER A 23 -0.71 5.47 0.09
C SER A 23 -1.21 4.25 0.86
N THR A 24 -2.10 4.46 1.83
CA THR A 24 -2.69 3.39 2.65
C THR A 24 -3.52 2.42 1.83
N ARG A 25 -4.19 2.89 0.77
CA ARG A 25 -4.92 2.02 -0.16
C ARG A 25 -3.97 1.08 -0.91
N TYR A 26 -2.88 1.58 -1.48
CA TYR A 26 -1.95 0.73 -2.24
C TYR A 26 -1.28 -0.33 -1.35
N ILE A 27 -0.91 0.03 -0.12
CA ILE A 27 -0.38 -0.92 0.87
C ILE A 27 -1.41 -2.02 1.18
N SER A 28 -2.69 -1.63 1.37
CA SER A 28 -3.77 -2.61 1.58
C SER A 28 -3.97 -3.52 0.36
N ASP A 29 -3.92 -2.98 -0.85
CA ASP A 29 -4.04 -3.76 -2.09
C ASP A 29 -2.87 -4.74 -2.23
N ALA A 30 -1.63 -4.29 -1.95
CA ALA A 30 -0.41 -5.12 -1.95
C ALA A 30 -0.55 -6.32 -1.00
N ARG A 31 -0.93 -6.10 0.26
CA ARG A 31 -1.23 -7.19 1.22
C ARG A 31 -2.25 -8.17 0.66
N GLY A 32 -3.34 -7.65 0.08
CA GLY A 32 -4.40 -8.47 -0.48
C GLY A 32 -3.95 -9.38 -1.63
N TYR A 33 -3.07 -8.90 -2.52
CA TYR A 33 -2.49 -9.74 -3.58
C TYR A 33 -1.46 -10.73 -3.04
N LEU A 34 -0.65 -10.33 -2.07
CA LEU A 34 0.38 -11.19 -1.49
C LEU A 34 -0.25 -12.38 -0.75
N GLU A 35 -1.33 -12.16 0.00
CA GLU A 35 -2.11 -13.23 0.62
C GLU A 35 -2.75 -14.18 -0.41
N LYS A 36 -3.26 -13.65 -1.53
CA LYS A 36 -3.77 -14.49 -2.63
C LYS A 36 -2.67 -15.32 -3.27
N ALA A 37 -1.50 -14.72 -3.52
CA ALA A 37 -0.34 -15.41 -4.09
C ALA A 37 0.11 -16.54 -3.15
N LYS A 38 0.23 -16.24 -1.85
CA LYS A 38 0.54 -17.23 -0.81
C LYS A 38 -0.45 -18.39 -0.83
N ALA A 39 -1.76 -18.09 -0.84
CA ALA A 39 -2.81 -19.10 -0.88
C ALA A 39 -2.78 -19.96 -2.17
N ALA A 40 -2.28 -19.43 -3.28
CA ALA A 40 -2.07 -20.18 -4.53
C ALA A 40 -0.79 -21.06 -4.54
N GLY A 41 0.04 -20.95 -3.50
CA GLY A 41 1.30 -21.67 -3.36
C GLY A 41 2.52 -20.93 -3.93
N ALA A 42 2.48 -19.60 -4.01
CA ALA A 42 3.56 -18.80 -4.59
C ALA A 42 4.89 -18.95 -3.86
N VAL A 43 4.88 -19.23 -2.57
CA VAL A 43 6.10 -19.50 -1.78
C VAL A 43 6.92 -20.64 -2.40
N GLU A 44 6.27 -21.64 -3.01
CA GLU A 44 6.94 -22.79 -3.63
C GLU A 44 7.06 -22.63 -5.16
N LYS A 45 6.01 -22.12 -5.81
CA LYS A 45 5.91 -22.08 -7.28
C LYS A 45 6.52 -20.83 -7.91
N SER A 46 6.55 -19.72 -7.19
CA SER A 46 7.09 -18.43 -7.63
C SER A 46 7.79 -17.70 -6.46
N PRO A 47 8.81 -18.34 -5.85
CA PRO A 47 9.41 -17.81 -4.62
C PRO A 47 10.04 -16.44 -4.83
N TYR A 48 10.68 -16.21 -5.99
CA TYR A 48 11.35 -14.94 -6.28
C TYR A 48 10.35 -13.77 -6.27
N GLU A 49 9.26 -13.89 -7.03
CA GLU A 49 8.25 -12.83 -7.13
C GLU A 49 7.49 -12.66 -5.81
N TYR A 50 7.20 -13.75 -5.10
CA TYR A 50 6.55 -13.69 -3.78
C TYR A 50 7.39 -12.92 -2.76
N TYR A 51 8.66 -13.29 -2.57
CA TYR A 51 9.51 -12.63 -1.57
C TYR A 51 9.89 -11.21 -1.98
N LEU A 52 10.05 -10.95 -3.28
CA LEU A 52 10.28 -9.58 -3.74
C LEU A 52 9.07 -8.68 -3.50
N ALA A 53 7.84 -9.19 -3.69
CA ALA A 53 6.63 -8.48 -3.30
C ALA A 53 6.57 -8.21 -1.79
N GLU A 54 6.99 -9.17 -0.96
CA GLU A 54 7.02 -9.05 0.50
C GLU A 54 7.99 -7.96 0.96
N GLU A 55 9.18 -7.91 0.36
CA GLU A 55 10.19 -6.87 0.63
C GLU A 55 9.70 -5.48 0.21
N TYR A 56 9.11 -5.33 -0.98
CA TYR A 56 8.55 -4.05 -1.39
C TYR A 56 7.38 -3.59 -0.52
N LEU A 57 6.55 -4.52 -0.06
CA LEU A 57 5.48 -4.19 0.87
C LEU A 57 6.06 -3.69 2.21
N SER A 58 7.11 -4.35 2.72
CA SER A 58 7.85 -3.90 3.91
C SER A 58 8.40 -2.47 3.73
N TYR A 59 9.05 -2.17 2.60
CA TYR A 59 9.52 -0.82 2.31
C TYR A 59 8.37 0.18 2.21
N ALA A 60 7.25 -0.18 1.59
CA ALA A 60 6.10 0.69 1.48
C ALA A 60 5.51 1.07 2.86
N GLU A 61 5.47 0.10 3.78
CA GLU A 61 5.02 0.30 5.15
C GLU A 61 5.98 1.23 5.91
N HIS A 62 7.29 0.99 5.80
CA HIS A 62 8.31 1.82 6.42
C HIS A 62 8.22 3.28 5.97
N GLU A 63 8.17 3.55 4.66
CA GLU A 63 8.08 4.92 4.13
C GLU A 63 6.77 5.61 4.52
N ASN A 64 5.67 4.84 4.62
CA ASN A 64 4.39 5.40 5.05
C ASN A 64 4.43 5.78 6.54
N GLU A 65 5.15 5.04 7.38
CA GLU A 65 5.39 5.35 8.80
C GLU A 65 6.27 6.59 8.96
N GLU A 66 7.32 6.74 8.13
CA GLU A 66 8.19 7.93 8.08
C GLU A 66 7.48 9.16 7.47
N GLY A 67 6.30 8.97 6.87
CA GLY A 67 5.50 10.03 6.29
C GLY A 67 5.84 10.36 4.83
N ASP A 68 6.78 9.63 4.21
CA ASP A 68 7.03 9.70 2.76
C ASP A 68 5.96 8.89 2.00
N ARG A 69 4.77 9.49 1.92
CA ARG A 69 3.62 8.87 1.25
C ARG A 69 3.85 8.62 -0.24
N LYS A 70 4.73 9.39 -0.89
CA LYS A 70 5.00 9.25 -2.32
C LYS A 70 5.88 8.04 -2.56
N GLN A 71 6.94 7.87 -1.77
CA GLN A 71 7.82 6.71 -1.87
C GLN A 71 7.09 5.44 -1.42
N ALA A 72 6.25 5.53 -0.37
CA ALA A 72 5.37 4.44 0.03
C ALA A 72 4.45 3.97 -1.10
N GLU A 73 3.85 4.89 -1.86
CA GLU A 73 3.03 4.54 -3.02
C GLU A 73 3.84 3.83 -4.11
N ILE A 74 5.07 4.28 -4.39
CA ILE A 74 5.95 3.65 -5.38
C ILE A 74 6.24 2.20 -4.99
N PHE A 75 6.71 1.98 -3.76
CA PHE A 75 6.99 0.63 -3.28
C PHE A 75 5.75 -0.26 -3.22
N ALA A 76 4.60 0.28 -2.80
CA ALA A 76 3.36 -0.50 -2.75
C ALA A 76 2.90 -0.95 -4.14
N ARG A 77 3.15 -0.15 -5.19
CA ARG A 77 2.87 -0.53 -6.58
C ARG A 77 3.79 -1.64 -7.07
N GLU A 78 5.09 -1.54 -6.80
CA GLU A 78 6.04 -2.63 -7.09
C GLU A 78 5.63 -3.93 -6.37
N ALA A 79 5.24 -3.85 -5.10
CA ALA A 79 4.72 -4.99 -4.35
C ALA A 79 3.48 -5.62 -5.00
N ILE A 80 2.54 -4.80 -5.48
CA ILE A 80 1.34 -5.28 -6.20
C ILE A 80 1.74 -6.02 -7.48
N ASP A 81 2.66 -5.47 -8.27
CA ASP A 81 3.03 -6.03 -9.57
C ASP A 81 3.74 -7.38 -9.40
N HIS A 82 4.68 -7.47 -8.44
CA HIS A 82 5.33 -8.73 -8.08
C HIS A 82 4.34 -9.74 -7.48
N ALA A 83 3.43 -9.32 -6.59
CA ALA A 83 2.44 -10.23 -6.00
C ALA A 83 1.46 -10.78 -7.04
N LYS A 84 1.06 -9.98 -8.04
CA LYS A 84 0.24 -10.43 -9.16
C LYS A 84 0.98 -11.45 -10.03
N LYS A 85 2.25 -11.19 -10.33
CA LYS A 85 3.08 -12.13 -11.09
C LYS A 85 3.28 -13.44 -10.35
N ALA A 86 3.55 -13.37 -9.04
CA ALA A 86 3.63 -14.54 -8.17
C ALA A 86 2.32 -15.34 -8.16
N LEU A 87 1.17 -14.66 -8.11
CA LEU A 87 -0.15 -15.28 -8.19
C LEU A 87 -0.41 -15.97 -9.55
N GLU A 88 -0.04 -15.31 -10.65
CA GLU A 88 -0.16 -15.84 -12.01
C GLU A 88 0.67 -17.11 -12.18
N GLU A 89 1.96 -17.07 -11.83
CA GLU A 89 2.89 -18.20 -11.90
C GLU A 89 2.46 -19.37 -10.99
N SER A 90 1.70 -19.08 -9.94
CA SER A 90 1.15 -20.09 -9.03
C SER A 90 -0.11 -20.80 -9.54
N GLY A 91 -0.64 -20.37 -10.70
CA GLY A 91 -1.89 -20.86 -11.27
C GLY A 91 -3.14 -20.19 -10.70
N GLY A 92 -2.99 -19.10 -9.95
CA GLY A 92 -4.10 -18.28 -9.45
C GLY A 92 -4.49 -17.13 -10.37
N GLY A 93 -3.84 -16.99 -11.52
CA GLY A 93 -4.23 -16.05 -12.58
C GLY A 93 -5.55 -16.45 -13.22
N VAL A 94 -6.50 -15.52 -13.27
CA VAL A 94 -7.79 -15.68 -13.95
C VAL A 94 -7.50 -16.05 -15.42
N LYS A 95 -8.01 -17.19 -15.88
CA LYS A 95 -8.02 -17.54 -17.31
C LYS A 95 -8.97 -16.63 -18.08
#